data_AF-A0A496P1X1-F1
#
_entry.id   AF-A0A496P1X1-F1
#
_cell.length_a   1.000
_cell.length_b   1.000
_cell.length_c   1.000
_cell.angle_alpha   90.00
_cell.angle_beta   90.00
_cell.angle_gamma   90.00
#
_symmetry.space_group_name_H-M   'P 1'
#
loop_
_entity.id
_entity.type
_entity.pdbx_description
1 polymer ?
#
loop_
_entity_poly.entity_id
_entity_poly.type
_entity_poly.pdbx_seq_one_letter_code
_entity_poly.pdbx_strand_id
1 'polypeptide(L)'
;MIITVIVNDNFSVNFYKDEELFLYMKRKSKLGKLTGEIYNAKDEPLLKVESFFWLGTKITYQNLEIPFYRKAYFFYERFIMNQKDKIELFFFLAYYRIYWN
;
A
#
# COMPACT_ATOMS: atom_id res chain seq x y z
N MET A 1 -20.86 4.21 2.29
CA MET A 1 -19.75 3.39 2.82
C MET A 1 -18.73 4.35 3.39
N ILE A 2 -18.51 4.31 4.70
CA ILE A 2 -17.51 5.16 5.34
C ILE A 2 -16.25 4.31 5.51
N ILE A 3 -15.12 4.85 5.04
CA ILE A 3 -13.82 4.24 5.24
C ILE A 3 -13.02 5.11 6.19
N THR A 4 -12.64 4.54 7.33
CA THR A 4 -11.80 5.18 8.33
C THR A 4 -10.38 4.71 8.14
N VAL A 5 -9.44 5.65 8.03
CA VAL A 5 -8.02 5.37 7.86
C VAL A 5 -7.28 5.84 9.10
N ILE A 6 -6.55 4.92 9.76
CA ILE A 6 -5.76 5.22 10.94
C ILE A 6 -4.27 5.03 10.60
N VAL A 7 -3.48 6.07 10.79
CA VAL A 7 -2.02 6.04 10.64
C VAL A 7 -1.40 5.85 12.02
N ASN A 8 -0.60 4.79 12.18
CA ASN A 8 0.02 4.43 13.46
C ASN A 8 1.49 4.88 13.53
N ASP A 9 1.98 5.12 14.75
CA ASP A 9 3.37 5.54 15.02
C ASP A 9 4.42 4.50 14.59
N ASN A 10 4.02 3.23 14.50
CA ASN A 10 4.89 2.14 14.03
C ASN A 10 4.96 2.02 12.50
N PHE A 11 4.62 3.10 11.78
CA PHE A 11 4.66 3.16 10.33
C PHE A 11 3.73 2.16 9.62
N SER A 12 2.64 1.78 10.29
CA SER A 12 1.53 1.04 9.70
C SER A 12 0.32 1.93 9.46
N VAL A 13 -0.54 1.52 8.53
CA VAL A 13 -1.83 2.17 8.26
C VAL A 13 -2.92 1.12 8.24
N ASN A 14 -4.00 1.36 8.97
CA ASN A 14 -5.15 0.46 9.07
C ASN A 14 -6.36 1.08 8.36
N PHE A 15 -7.08 0.25 7.60
CA PHE A 15 -8.27 0.64 6.86
C PHE A 15 -9.48 -0.09 7.43
N TYR A 16 -10.44 0.69 7.91
CA TYR A 16 -11.70 0.20 8.44
C TYR A 16 -12.82 0.56 7.47
N LYS A 17 -13.70 -0.40 7.20
CA LYS A 17 -14.91 -0.22 6.40
C LYS A 17 -16.06 -0.57 7.32
N ASP A 18 -16.97 0.38 7.51
CA ASP A 18 -18.12 0.19 8.41
C ASP A 18 -17.66 -0.32 9.80
N GLU A 19 -16.60 0.32 10.34
CA GLU A 19 -15.93 0.00 11.62
C GLU A 19 -15.12 -1.32 11.67
N GLU A 20 -15.16 -2.14 10.63
CA GLU A 20 -14.39 -3.39 10.55
C GLU A 20 -13.07 -3.20 9.79
N LEU A 21 -11.96 -3.66 10.38
CA LEU A 21 -10.67 -3.69 9.69
C LEU A 21 -10.79 -4.63 8.48
N PHE A 22 -10.51 -4.13 7.28
CA PHE A 22 -10.53 -4.97 6.08
C PHE A 22 -9.15 -5.10 5.42
N LEU A 23 -8.28 -4.10 5.60
CA LEU A 23 -6.93 -4.09 5.04
C LEU A 23 -6.00 -3.28 5.94
N TYR A 24 -4.75 -3.69 6.03
CA TYR A 24 -3.73 -2.87 6.66
C TYR A 24 -2.41 -2.96 5.91
N MET A 25 -1.55 -1.98 6.16
CA MET A 25 -0.28 -1.85 5.48
C MET A 25 0.83 -1.62 6.49
N LYS A 26 2.01 -2.18 6.21
CA LYS A 26 3.23 -2.02 7.00
C LYS A 26 4.34 -1.52 6.10
N ARG A 27 5.10 -0.53 6.57
CA ARG A 27 6.33 -0.08 5.94
C ARG A 27 7.53 -0.40 6.83
N LYS A 28 8.62 -0.86 6.24
CA LYS A 28 9.93 -0.98 6.90
C LYS A 28 11.00 -0.30 6.06
N SER A 29 12.00 0.24 6.73
CA SER A 29 13.21 0.78 6.10
C SER A 29 14.41 0.01 6.63
N LYS A 30 15.23 -0.54 5.75
CA LYS A 30 16.48 -1.23 6.12
C LYS A 30 17.54 -0.99 5.06
N LEU A 31 18.69 -0.44 5.45
CA LEU A 31 19.87 -0.27 4.58
C LEU A 31 19.59 0.43 3.24
N GLY A 32 18.85 1.54 3.26
CA GLY A 32 18.52 2.32 2.04
C GLY A 32 17.45 1.69 1.14
N LYS A 33 16.92 0.53 1.55
CA LYS A 33 15.79 -0.15 0.93
C LYS A 33 14.51 0.10 1.73
N LEU A 34 13.45 0.47 1.03
CA LEU A 34 12.12 0.62 1.59
C LEU A 34 11.29 -0.59 1.20
N THR A 35 10.71 -1.27 2.18
CA THR A 35 9.78 -2.39 1.93
C THR A 35 8.39 -2.01 2.39
N GLY A 36 7.41 -2.39 1.59
CA GLY A 36 6.01 -2.12 1.84
C GLY A 36 5.21 -3.39 1.70
N GLU A 37 4.36 -3.66 2.67
CA GLU A 37 3.59 -4.89 2.78
C GLU A 37 2.12 -4.53 3.00
N ILE A 38 1.22 -5.16 2.25
CA ILE A 38 -0.23 -5.04 2.39
C ILE A 38 -0.77 -6.39 2.82
N TYR A 39 -1.68 -6.36 3.78
CA TYR A 39 -2.32 -7.53 4.37
C TYR A 39 -3.83 -7.34 4.43
N ASN A 40 -4.57 -8.43 4.35
CA ASN A 40 -5.98 -8.42 4.71
C ASN A 40 -6.16 -8.50 6.25
N ALA A 41 -7.40 -8.45 6.70
CA ALA A 41 -7.76 -8.57 8.11
C ALA A 41 -7.37 -9.91 8.78
N LYS A 42 -7.03 -10.93 7.99
CA LYS A 42 -6.59 -12.26 8.46
C LYS A 42 -5.07 -12.42 8.53
N ASP A 43 -4.33 -11.31 8.43
CA ASP A 43 -2.86 -11.29 8.35
C ASP A 43 -2.27 -12.01 7.13
N GLU A 44 -3.07 -12.29 6.10
CA GLU A 44 -2.57 -12.89 4.87
C GLU A 44 -1.94 -11.80 4.00
N PRO A 45 -0.70 -12.00 3.50
CA PRO A 45 -0.06 -11.03 2.64
C PRO A 45 -0.84 -10.96 1.31
N LEU A 46 -1.11 -9.73 0.86
CA LEU A 46 -1.75 -9.47 -0.43
C LEU A 46 -0.75 -8.89 -1.44
N LEU A 47 0.16 -8.02 -0.97
CA LEU A 47 1.16 -7.40 -1.83
C LEU A 47 2.43 -7.15 -1.01
N LYS A 48 3.59 -7.44 -1.59
CA LYS A 48 4.88 -7.00 -1.06
C LYS A 48 5.65 -6.29 -2.15
N VAL A 49 6.18 -5.13 -1.80
CA VAL A 49 6.95 -4.28 -2.69
C VAL A 49 8.25 -3.86 -2.02
N GLU A 50 9.27 -3.69 -2.84
CA GLU A 50 10.58 -3.22 -2.44
C GLU A 50 10.97 -2.05 -3.33
N SER A 51 11.32 -0.91 -2.74
CA SER A 51 11.81 0.25 -3.47
C SER A 51 13.22 0.60 -3.05
N PHE A 52 14.00 0.97 -4.06
CA PHE A 52 15.30 1.59 -3.91
C PHE A 52 15.21 2.98 -4.51
N PHE A 53 15.80 3.97 -3.83
CA PHE A 53 15.74 5.39 -4.19
C PHE A 53 16.07 5.70 -5.67
N TRP A 54 16.78 4.82 -6.37
CA TRP A 54 17.24 5.02 -7.75
C TRP A 54 16.81 3.92 -8.74
N LEU A 55 16.23 2.81 -8.28
CA LEU A 55 15.93 1.64 -9.12
C LEU A 55 14.42 1.40 -9.30
N GLY A 56 13.58 2.28 -8.76
CA GLY A 56 12.13 2.15 -8.79
C GLY A 56 11.61 1.15 -7.76
N THR A 57 10.37 0.68 -7.94
CA THR A 57 9.74 -0.29 -7.04
C THR A 57 9.57 -1.63 -7.76
N LYS A 58 9.94 -2.71 -7.06
CA LYS A 58 9.77 -4.09 -7.49
C LYS A 58 8.67 -4.74 -6.67
N ILE A 59 7.70 -5.36 -7.33
CA ILE A 59 6.75 -6.26 -6.68
C ILE A 59 7.47 -7.60 -6.43
N THR A 60 7.52 -8.02 -5.17
CA THR A 60 8.17 -9.28 -4.77
C THR A 60 7.16 -10.38 -4.42
N TYR A 61 5.92 -10.00 -4.16
CA TYR A 61 4.82 -10.93 -3.92
C TYR A 61 3.49 -10.24 -4.26
N GLN A 62 2.55 -10.99 -4.83
CA GLN A 62 1.22 -10.53 -5.16
C GLN A 62 0.21 -11.67 -5.06
N ASN A 63 -0.83 -11.47 -4.25
CA ASN A 63 -2.02 -12.30 -4.14
C ASN A 63 -3.27 -11.43 -4.02
N LEU A 64 -3.25 -10.28 -4.69
CA LEU A 64 -4.44 -9.47 -4.86
C LEU A 64 -5.33 -10.23 -5.85
N GLU A 65 -6.36 -10.92 -5.36
CA GLU A 65 -7.46 -11.51 -6.16
C GLU A 65 -8.30 -10.43 -6.88
N ILE A 66 -7.83 -9.18 -6.86
CA ILE A 66 -8.43 -8.00 -7.44
C ILE A 66 -7.44 -7.45 -8.47
N PRO A 67 -7.87 -7.17 -9.71
CA PRO A 67 -7.01 -6.53 -10.69
C PRO A 67 -6.60 -5.13 -10.22
N PHE A 68 -5.32 -4.83 -10.39
CA PHE A 68 -4.78 -3.49 -10.16
C PHE A 68 -3.83 -3.13 -11.29
N TYR A 69 -3.62 -1.83 -11.47
CA TYR A 69 -2.64 -1.32 -12.41
C TYR A 69 -1.57 -0.51 -11.70
N ARG A 70 -0.35 -0.62 -12.22
CA ARG A 70 0.81 0.12 -11.74
C ARG A 70 1.10 1.26 -12.71
N LYS A 71 1.15 2.49 -12.20
CA LYS A 71 1.59 3.66 -12.97
C LYS A 71 2.88 4.19 -12.37
N ALA A 72 3.99 3.97 -13.06
CA ALA A 72 5.30 4.44 -12.64
C ALA A 72 5.56 5.86 -13.17
N TYR A 73 6.11 6.71 -12.29
CA TYR A 73 6.67 8.02 -12.59
C TYR A 73 8.14 8.01 -12.14
N PHE A 74 8.99 8.86 -12.72
CA PHE A 74 10.45 8.87 -12.50
C PHE A 74 10.88 8.68 -11.04
N PHE A 75 10.16 9.27 -10.07
CA PHE A 75 10.51 9.24 -8.64
C PHE A 75 9.45 8.56 -7.76
N TYR A 76 8.33 8.08 -8.33
CA TYR A 76 7.23 7.51 -7.54
C TYR A 76 6.33 6.58 -8.36
N GLU A 77 5.73 5.59 -7.72
CA GLU A 77 4.77 4.69 -8.34
C GLU A 77 3.39 4.85 -7.70
N ARG A 78 2.34 4.64 -8.50
CA ARG A 78 0.96 4.52 -8.04
C ARG A 78 0.49 3.10 -8.30
N PHE A 79 0.00 2.45 -7.25
CA PHE A 79 -0.78 1.22 -7.38
C PHE A 79 -2.24 1.60 -7.28
N ILE A 80 -3.02 1.19 -8.26
CA ILE A 80 -4.42 1.58 -8.37
C ILE A 80 -5.26 0.32 -8.43
N MET A 81 -5.96 0.07 -7.33
CA MET A 81 -6.83 -1.09 -7.15
C MET A 81 -8.26 -0.69 -7.53
N ASN A 82 -8.85 -1.39 -8.51
CA ASN A 82 -10.22 -1.18 -9.05
C ASN A 82 -10.51 0.23 -9.66
N GLN A 83 -11.54 0.33 -10.51
CA GLN A 83 -11.94 1.60 -11.17
C GLN A 83 -13.06 2.35 -10.42
N LYS A 84 -13.86 1.65 -9.59
CA LYS A 84 -15.00 2.24 -8.85
C LYS A 84 -14.62 2.81 -7.49
N ASP A 85 -13.74 2.12 -6.75
CA ASP A 85 -13.18 2.56 -5.47
C ASP A 85 -11.67 2.66 -5.66
N LYS A 86 -11.17 3.86 -5.92
CA LYS A 86 -9.79 4.03 -6.39
C LYS A 86 -8.88 4.19 -5.18
N ILE A 87 -8.20 3.12 -4.81
CA ILE A 87 -7.12 3.21 -3.81
C ILE A 87 -5.85 3.58 -4.54
N GLU A 88 -5.39 4.82 -4.38
CA GLU A 88 -4.09 5.22 -4.92
C GLU A 88 -3.04 5.18 -3.80
N LEU A 89 -2.17 4.17 -3.87
CA LEU A 89 -0.98 4.10 -3.03
C LEU A 89 0.10 4.96 -3.66
N PHE A 90 -0.02 6.27 -3.46
CA PHE A 90 1.06 7.19 -3.74
C PHE A 90 2.06 7.16 -2.61
N PHE A 91 3.35 7.28 -2.91
CA PHE A 91 4.32 7.56 -1.85
C PHE A 91 4.31 6.56 -0.68
N PHE A 92 3.73 5.36 -0.83
CA PHE A 92 3.53 4.39 0.25
C PHE A 92 4.84 4.10 1.01
N LEU A 93 5.94 4.15 0.28
CA LEU A 93 7.28 3.91 0.79
C LEU A 93 7.98 5.17 1.30
N ALA A 94 7.59 6.37 0.85
CA ALA A 94 8.35 7.61 1.11
C ALA A 94 7.60 8.68 1.95
N TYR A 95 6.27 8.84 1.82
CA TYR A 95 5.54 9.97 2.42
C TYR A 95 4.19 9.63 3.09
N TYR A 96 3.82 8.35 3.27
CA TYR A 96 2.60 7.94 4.01
C TYR A 96 1.26 8.49 3.47
N ARG A 97 1.15 8.80 2.17
CA ARG A 97 -0.07 9.40 1.62
C ARG A 97 -0.92 8.36 0.91
N ILE A 98 -2.09 8.05 1.46
CA ILE A 98 -3.04 7.14 0.83
C ILE A 98 -4.27 7.96 0.47
N TYR A 99 -4.59 7.98 -0.83
CA TYR A 99 -5.78 8.65 -1.33
C TYR A 99 -6.84 7.60 -1.63
N TRP A 100 -8.01 7.78 -1.04
CA TRP A 100 -9.18 6.96 -1.26
C TRP A 100 -10.29 7.83 -1.87
N ASN A 101 -10.87 7.38 -2.98
CA ASN A 101 -12.04 7.99 -3.60
C ASN A 101 -13.08 6.91 -3.89
#